data_AF-A0A1B6KA87-F1
#
_entry.id   AF-A0A1B6KA87-F1
#
_cell.length_a   1.000
_cell.length_b   1.000
_cell.length_c   1.000
_cell.angle_alpha   90.00
_cell.angle_beta   90.00
_cell.angle_gamma   90.00
#
_symmetry.space_group_name_H-M   'P 1'
#
loop_
_entity.id
_entity.type
_entity.pdbx_description
1 polymer ?
#
loop_
_entity_poly.entity_id
_entity_poly.type
_entity_poly.pdbx_seq_one_letter_code
_entity_poly.pdbx_strand_id
1 'polypeptide(L)'
;MLDGKNSEVIEKLLVNSGSTSSIKDISAQLAKDVMNKESTLLELVEALKALLTSTDLEKHNVGLDVLASVVGLLPKHFLSTAELEFISQFFCGQLKQHHSFITSALKGMTAMVQTPDLSKECLHEVTSTLFNNVVWQT
;
A
#
# COMPACT_ATOMS: atom_id res chain seq x y z
N MET A 1 16.92 13.42 11.51
CA MET A 1 15.92 14.39 11.02
C MET A 1 14.69 13.70 10.40
N LEU A 2 14.74 12.38 10.13
CA LEU A 2 13.63 11.61 9.56
C LEU A 2 12.54 11.21 10.59
N ASP A 3 12.91 11.04 11.87
CA ASP A 3 11.98 10.57 12.92
C ASP A 3 10.81 11.53 13.21
N GLY A 4 11.03 12.85 13.08
CA GLY A 4 10.01 13.86 13.36
C GLY A 4 8.90 13.91 12.31
N LYS A 5 9.26 13.86 11.02
CA LYS A 5 8.30 13.90 9.91
C LYS A 5 7.44 12.64 9.88
N ASN A 6 8.04 11.48 10.16
CA ASN A 6 7.33 10.20 10.17
C ASN A 6 6.32 10.11 11.33
N SER A 7 6.70 10.59 12.52
CA SER A 7 5.79 10.64 13.68
C SER A 7 4.58 11.55 13.43
N GLU A 8 4.78 12.69 12.77
CA GLU A 8 3.68 13.61 12.44
C GLU A 8 2.71 13.03 11.40
N VAL A 9 3.21 12.30 10.41
CA VAL A 9 2.37 11.61 9.40
C VAL A 9 1.54 10.51 10.06
N ILE A 10 2.14 9.70 10.93
CA ILE A 10 1.44 8.64 11.65
C ILE A 10 0.35 9.22 12.55
N GLU A 11 0.63 10.30 13.28
CA GLU A 11 -0.34 10.96 14.15
C GLU A 11 -1.54 11.50 13.35
N LYS A 12 -1.29 12.18 12.21
CA LYS A 12 -2.35 12.65 11.31
C LYS A 12 -3.20 11.51 10.75
N LEU A 13 -2.58 10.37 10.40
CA LEU A 13 -3.29 9.19 9.90
C LEU A 13 -4.15 8.52 10.96
N LEU A 14 -3.66 8.44 12.20
CA LEU A 14 -4.40 7.83 13.31
C LEU A 14 -5.57 8.71 13.76
N VAL A 15 -5.38 10.03 13.87
CA VAL A 15 -6.44 10.98 14.21
C VAL A 15 -7.56 10.98 13.15
N ASN A 16 -7.22 10.76 11.89
CA ASN A 16 -8.17 10.81 10.77
C ASN A 16 -8.71 9.45 10.33
N SER A 17 -8.42 8.37 11.08
CA SER A 17 -8.81 6.99 10.74
C SER A 17 -10.32 6.78 10.51
N GLY A 18 -11.18 7.64 11.08
CA GLY A 18 -12.63 7.62 10.85
C GLY A 18 -13.13 8.43 9.63
N SER A 19 -12.26 9.17 8.93
CA SER A 19 -12.63 10.07 7.82
C SER A 19 -11.93 9.67 6.52
N THR A 20 -12.66 8.97 5.64
CA THR A 20 -12.12 8.45 4.36
C THR A 20 -11.66 9.53 3.38
N SER A 21 -12.17 10.76 3.49
CA SER A 21 -11.71 11.92 2.71
C SER A 21 -10.29 12.33 3.09
N SER A 22 -10.00 12.42 4.39
CA SER A 22 -8.70 12.85 4.89
C SER A 22 -7.58 11.84 4.58
N ILE A 23 -7.87 10.54 4.60
CA ILE A 23 -6.88 9.50 4.19
C ILE A 23 -6.50 9.65 2.71
N LYS A 24 -7.48 9.95 1.84
CA LYS A 24 -7.21 10.20 0.41
C LYS A 24 -6.34 11.43 0.21
N ASP A 25 -6.61 12.52 0.93
CA ASP A 25 -5.84 13.75 0.83
C ASP A 25 -4.38 13.55 1.28
N ILE A 26 -4.17 12.85 2.40
CA ILE A 26 -2.83 12.51 2.89
C ILE A 26 -2.11 11.59 1.89
N SER A 27 -2.80 10.57 1.36
CA SER A 27 -2.23 9.67 0.36
C SER A 27 -1.86 10.40 -0.93
N ALA A 28 -2.67 11.39 -1.34
CA ALA A 28 -2.37 12.22 -2.50
C ALA A 28 -1.17 13.14 -2.27
N GLN A 29 -1.01 13.66 -1.05
CA GLN A 29 0.18 14.42 -0.70
C GLN A 29 1.44 13.54 -0.71
N LEU A 30 1.38 12.36 -0.07
CA LEU A 30 2.50 11.41 -0.07
C LEU A 30 2.88 10.96 -1.48
N ALA A 31 1.89 10.72 -2.35
CA ALA A 31 2.14 10.41 -3.76
C ALA A 31 2.85 11.56 -4.49
N LYS A 32 2.46 12.82 -4.23
CA LYS A 32 3.15 13.99 -4.79
C LYS A 32 4.59 14.10 -4.31
N ASP A 33 4.84 13.93 -3.01
CA ASP A 33 6.19 13.94 -2.43
C ASP A 33 7.07 12.88 -3.13
N VAL A 34 6.51 11.68 -3.35
CA VAL A 34 7.21 10.60 -4.09
C VAL A 34 7.45 10.98 -5.55
N MET A 35 6.44 11.50 -6.24
CA MET A 35 6.56 11.91 -7.66
C MET A 35 7.57 13.04 -7.86
N ASN A 36 7.65 13.99 -6.93
CA ASN A 36 8.60 15.11 -6.95
C ASN A 36 10.02 14.68 -6.54
N LYS A 37 10.23 13.41 -6.16
CA LYS A 37 11.48 12.88 -5.61
C LYS A 37 11.90 13.56 -4.30
N GLU A 38 10.93 14.10 -3.57
CA GLU A 38 11.12 14.63 -2.21
C GLU A 38 11.13 13.50 -1.17
N SER A 39 10.63 12.33 -1.55
CA SER A 39 10.66 11.08 -0.81
C SER A 39 10.78 9.91 -1.79
N THR A 40 11.39 8.81 -1.35
CA THR A 40 11.40 7.53 -2.07
C THR A 40 10.25 6.63 -1.61
N LEU A 41 9.91 5.61 -2.41
CA LEU A 41 8.96 4.58 -1.99
C LEU A 41 9.46 3.85 -0.73
N LEU A 42 10.77 3.61 -0.62
CA LEU A 42 11.36 2.97 0.55
C LEU A 42 11.15 3.81 1.81
N GLU A 43 11.43 5.11 1.75
CA GLU A 43 11.20 6.04 2.87
C GLU A 43 9.71 6.11 3.26
N LEU A 44 8.80 6.03 2.28
CA LEU A 44 7.37 5.93 2.56
C LEU A 44 7.03 4.63 3.32
N VAL A 45 7.53 3.49 2.86
CA VAL A 45 7.30 2.19 3.53
C VAL A 45 7.89 2.19 4.94
N GLU A 46 9.06 2.81 5.13
CA GLU A 46 9.67 3.00 6.45
C GLU A 46 8.83 3.91 7.36
N ALA A 47 8.30 5.02 6.82
CA ALA A 47 7.41 5.90 7.55
C ALA A 47 6.10 5.20 7.96
N LEU A 48 5.58 4.32 7.11
CA LEU A 48 4.37 3.53 7.38
C LEU A 48 4.64 2.27 8.21
N LYS A 49 5.91 1.90 8.47
CA LYS A 49 6.28 0.64 9.12
C LYS A 49 5.57 0.44 10.47
N ALA A 50 5.43 1.50 11.27
CA ALA A 50 4.74 1.43 12.57
C ALA A 50 3.26 1.04 12.43
N LEU A 51 2.61 1.43 11.32
CA LEU A 51 1.24 1.02 11.00
C LEU A 51 1.23 -0.38 10.37
N LEU A 52 2.09 -0.63 9.38
CA LEU A 52 2.20 -1.91 8.64
C LEU A 52 2.72 -3.09 9.46
N THR A 53 3.15 -2.87 10.71
CA THR A 53 3.57 -3.92 11.65
C THR A 53 2.81 -3.87 12.97
N SER A 54 1.75 -3.06 13.03
CA SER A 54 0.90 -2.92 14.21
C SER A 54 0.14 -4.21 14.49
N THR A 55 0.08 -4.62 15.76
CA THR A 55 -0.80 -5.71 16.20
C THR A 55 -2.28 -5.32 16.23
N ASP A 56 -2.56 -4.02 16.23
CA ASP A 56 -3.91 -3.46 16.10
C ASP A 56 -4.33 -3.50 14.62
N LEU A 57 -5.38 -4.28 14.33
CA LEU A 57 -5.89 -4.52 12.99
C LEU A 57 -6.34 -3.24 12.28
N GLU A 58 -6.93 -2.28 13.00
CA GLU A 58 -7.42 -1.03 12.41
C GLU A 58 -6.24 -0.18 11.96
N LYS A 59 -5.22 -0.03 12.82
CA LYS A 59 -4.01 0.72 12.48
C LYS A 59 -3.26 0.11 11.31
N HIS A 60 -3.15 -1.21 11.29
CA HIS A 60 -2.55 -1.95 10.18
C HIS A 60 -3.32 -1.74 8.89
N ASN A 61 -4.64 -1.82 8.95
CA ASN A 61 -5.49 -1.62 7.78
C ASN A 61 -5.40 -0.18 7.24
N VAL A 62 -5.30 0.83 8.10
CA VAL A 62 -5.03 2.23 7.70
C VAL A 62 -3.70 2.34 6.98
N GLY A 63 -2.63 1.76 7.53
CA GLY A 63 -1.32 1.75 6.87
C GLY A 63 -1.38 1.10 5.48
N LEU A 64 -2.12 -0.01 5.38
CA LEU A 64 -2.28 -0.75 4.13
C LEU A 64 -3.09 0.04 3.09
N ASP A 65 -4.18 0.70 3.50
CA ASP A 65 -5.00 1.51 2.59
C ASP A 65 -4.26 2.75 2.10
N VAL A 66 -3.45 3.38 2.96
CA VAL A 66 -2.58 4.50 2.56
C VAL A 66 -1.56 4.03 1.52
N LEU A 67 -0.85 2.93 1.79
CA LEU A 67 0.14 2.39 0.84
C LEU A 67 -0.52 2.04 -0.50
N ALA A 68 -1.66 1.34 -0.47
CA ALA A 68 -2.43 1.01 -1.67
C ALA A 68 -2.88 2.26 -2.45
N SER A 69 -3.31 3.30 -1.73
CA SER A 69 -3.72 4.57 -2.33
C SER A 69 -2.55 5.29 -2.98
N VAL A 70 -1.39 5.35 -2.32
CA VAL A 70 -0.20 5.99 -2.89
C VAL A 70 0.24 5.26 -4.15
N VAL A 71 0.39 3.94 -4.10
CA VAL A 71 0.77 3.14 -5.28
C VAL A 71 -0.21 3.33 -6.44
N GLY A 72 -1.51 3.42 -6.16
CA GLY A 72 -2.54 3.68 -7.17
C GLY A 72 -2.54 5.10 -7.76
N LEU A 73 -1.91 6.07 -7.10
CA LEU A 73 -1.79 7.45 -7.58
C LEU A 73 -0.49 7.69 -8.36
N LEU A 74 0.51 6.80 -8.23
CA LEU A 74 1.76 6.92 -8.97
C LEU A 74 1.54 6.65 -10.47
N PRO A 75 2.30 7.31 -11.37
CA PRO A 75 2.29 6.99 -12.78
C PRO A 75 2.67 5.53 -13.04
N LYS A 76 2.09 4.92 -14.08
CA LYS A 76 2.24 3.48 -14.38
C LYS A 76 3.67 2.98 -14.62
N HIS A 77 4.57 3.88 -15.00
CA HIS A 77 6.00 3.60 -15.25
C HIS A 77 6.91 4.25 -14.20
N PHE A 78 6.34 4.68 -13.08
CA PHE A 78 7.11 5.36 -12.04
C PHE A 78 7.94 4.38 -11.21
N LEU A 79 7.36 3.22 -10.90
CA LEU A 79 8.01 2.18 -10.12
C LEU A 79 8.91 1.31 -11.00
N SER A 80 10.10 1.02 -10.50
CA SER A 80 10.99 0.03 -11.11
C SER A 80 10.44 -1.39 -10.96
N THR A 81 10.93 -2.33 -11.76
CA THR A 81 10.55 -3.75 -11.66
C THR A 81 10.81 -4.32 -10.26
N ALA A 82 11.92 -3.96 -9.62
CA ALA A 82 12.23 -4.42 -8.27
C ALA A 82 11.26 -3.87 -7.21
N GLU A 83 10.84 -2.61 -7.35
CA GLU A 83 9.83 -2.02 -6.46
C GLU A 83 8.44 -2.63 -6.68
N LEU A 84 8.08 -2.91 -7.94
CA LEU A 84 6.85 -3.63 -8.28
C LEU A 84 6.84 -5.05 -7.70
N GLU A 85 7.96 -5.78 -7.82
CA GLU A 85 8.12 -7.11 -7.22
C GLU A 85 7.96 -7.07 -5.70
N PHE A 86 8.64 -6.13 -5.05
CA PHE A 86 8.56 -5.94 -3.60
C PHE A 86 7.11 -5.64 -3.15
N ILE A 87 6.45 -4.67 -3.78
CA ILE A 87 5.06 -4.31 -3.44
C ILE A 87 4.10 -5.47 -3.74
N SER A 88 4.34 -6.21 -4.83
CA SER A 88 3.53 -7.38 -5.22
C SER A 88 3.57 -8.46 -4.15
N GLN A 89 4.77 -8.84 -3.73
CA GLN A 89 4.96 -9.81 -2.66
C GLN A 89 4.35 -9.32 -1.34
N PHE A 90 4.48 -8.02 -1.05
CA PHE A 90 3.89 -7.44 0.15
C PHE A 90 2.36 -7.59 0.17
N PHE A 91 1.66 -7.12 -0.86
CA PHE A 91 0.19 -7.21 -0.90
C PHE A 91 -0.32 -8.67 -1.00
N CYS A 92 0.38 -9.54 -1.73
CA CYS A 92 0.07 -10.97 -1.75
C CYS A 92 0.25 -11.59 -0.35
N GLY A 93 1.26 -11.15 0.39
CA GLY A 93 1.45 -11.50 1.79
C GLY A 93 0.25 -11.06 2.65
N GLN A 94 -0.21 -9.81 2.50
CA GLN A 94 -1.32 -9.27 3.29
C GLN A 94 -2.65 -10.01 3.04
N LEU A 95 -2.92 -10.44 1.80
CA LEU A 95 -4.09 -11.28 1.49
C LEU A 95 -4.09 -12.61 2.25
N LYS A 96 -2.92 -13.18 2.51
CA LYS A 96 -2.78 -14.46 3.23
C LYS A 96 -2.88 -14.32 4.75
N GLN A 97 -2.79 -13.10 5.29
CA GLN A 97 -2.75 -12.85 6.73
C GLN A 97 -4.14 -12.87 7.36
N HIS A 98 -5.02 -11.93 6.98
CA HIS A 98 -6.31 -11.73 7.65
C HIS A 98 -7.36 -11.17 6.70
N HIS A 99 -8.61 -11.62 6.87
CA HIS A 99 -9.73 -11.25 6.00
C HIS A 99 -10.04 -9.74 6.00
N SER A 100 -9.82 -9.04 7.13
CA SER A 100 -10.02 -7.58 7.24
C SER A 100 -9.12 -6.77 6.29
N PHE A 101 -8.02 -7.35 5.80
CA PHE A 101 -7.07 -6.67 4.93
C PHE A 101 -7.37 -6.88 3.44
N ILE A 102 -8.33 -7.75 3.10
CA ILE A 102 -8.62 -8.12 1.71
C ILE A 102 -8.91 -6.89 0.86
N THR A 103 -9.78 -5.98 1.31
CA THR A 103 -10.15 -4.80 0.53
C THR A 103 -8.95 -3.90 0.21
N SER A 104 -8.13 -3.60 1.22
CA SER A 104 -6.94 -2.74 1.09
C SER A 104 -5.86 -3.41 0.24
N ALA A 105 -5.66 -4.73 0.40
CA ALA A 105 -4.72 -5.49 -0.40
C ALA A 105 -5.14 -5.59 -1.88
N LEU A 106 -6.43 -5.84 -2.15
CA LEU A 106 -6.97 -5.87 -3.51
C LEU A 106 -6.86 -4.50 -4.21
N LYS A 107 -7.04 -3.41 -3.47
CA LYS A 107 -6.83 -2.06 -3.99
C LYS A 107 -5.38 -1.85 -4.45
N GLY A 108 -4.42 -2.27 -3.63
CA GLY A 108 -3.00 -2.23 -4.00
C GLY A 108 -2.67 -3.13 -5.19
N MET A 109 -3.20 -4.35 -5.22
CA MET A 109 -3.04 -5.28 -6.35
C MET A 109 -3.64 -4.75 -7.64
N THR A 110 -4.79 -4.10 -7.58
CA THR A 110 -5.43 -3.46 -8.74
C THR A 110 -4.53 -2.37 -9.32
N ALA A 111 -3.90 -1.56 -8.48
CA ALA A 111 -2.95 -0.55 -8.93
C ALA A 111 -1.74 -1.18 -9.64
N MET A 112 -1.20 -2.27 -9.10
CA MET A 112 -0.03 -2.96 -9.69
C MET A 112 -0.34 -3.61 -11.03
N VAL A 113 -1.45 -4.33 -11.18
CA VAL A 113 -1.78 -5.03 -12.44
C VAL A 113 -2.02 -4.07 -13.60
N GLN A 114 -2.29 -2.79 -13.32
CA GLN A 114 -2.43 -1.75 -14.32
C GLN A 114 -1.09 -1.18 -14.82
N THR A 115 0.02 -1.58 -14.19
CA THR A 115 1.38 -1.23 -14.63
C THR A 115 1.86 -2.23 -15.70
N PRO A 116 2.37 -1.74 -16.85
CA PRO A 116 2.77 -2.60 -17.96
C PRO A 116 4.08 -3.34 -17.71
N ASP A 117 4.88 -2.90 -16.74
CA ASP A 117 6.21 -3.43 -16.41
C ASP A 117 6.17 -4.57 -15.38
N LEU A 118 4.96 -5.07 -15.04
CA LEU A 118 4.79 -6.18 -14.11
C LEU A 118 5.27 -7.49 -14.74
N SER A 119 6.17 -8.20 -14.04
CA SER A 119 6.69 -9.48 -14.51
C SER A 119 5.60 -10.56 -14.57
N LYS A 120 5.82 -11.58 -15.41
CA LYS A 120 4.88 -12.72 -15.54
C LYS A 120 4.77 -13.49 -14.23
N GLU A 121 5.88 -13.59 -13.51
CA GLU A 121 6.01 -14.23 -12.23
C GLU A 121 5.16 -13.50 -11.18
N CYS A 122 5.22 -12.17 -11.13
CA CYS A 122 4.35 -11.38 -10.26
C CYS A 122 2.87 -11.55 -10.62
N LEU A 123 2.53 -11.52 -11.92
CA LEU A 123 1.15 -11.70 -12.35
C LEU A 123 0.60 -13.09 -11.95
N HIS A 124 1.42 -14.13 -12.09
CA HIS A 124 1.07 -15.48 -11.63
C HIS A 124 0.85 -15.53 -10.11
N GLU A 125 1.73 -14.90 -9.33
CA GLU A 125 1.57 -14.86 -7.86
C GLU A 125 0.32 -14.09 -7.43
N VAL A 126 0.08 -12.91 -8.03
CA VAL A 126 -1.09 -12.07 -7.78
C VAL A 126 -2.38 -12.83 -8.07
N THR A 127 -2.47 -13.45 -9.25
CA THR A 127 -3.67 -14.21 -9.65
C THR A 127 -3.86 -15.46 -8.80
N SER A 128 -2.81 -16.24 -8.56
CA SER A 128 -2.87 -17.43 -7.70
C SER A 128 -3.29 -17.07 -6.27
N THR A 129 -2.71 -16.02 -5.70
CA THR A 129 -3.04 -15.57 -4.34
C THR A 129 -4.49 -15.08 -4.27
N LEU A 130 -4.96 -14.35 -5.27
CA LEU A 130 -6.34 -13.89 -5.37
C LEU A 130 -7.32 -15.07 -5.31
N PHE A 131 -7.17 -16.05 -6.19
CA PHE A 131 -8.12 -17.18 -6.28
C PHE A 131 -8.10 -18.08 -5.06
N ASN A 132 -6.96 -18.21 -4.38
CA ASN A 132 -6.81 -19.08 -3.22
C ASN A 132 -7.26 -18.45 -1.89
N ASN A 133 -7.26 -17.11 -1.78
CA ASN A 133 -7.46 -16.42 -0.49
C ASN A 133 -8.71 -15.54 -0.44
N VAL A 134 -9.29 -15.19 -1.59
CA VAL A 134 -10.58 -14.49 -1.62
C VAL A 134 -11.71 -15.52 -1.69
N VAL A 135 -12.58 -15.51 -0.68
CA VAL A 135 -13.77 -16.35 -0.67
C VAL A 135 -14.75 -15.83 -1.72
N TRP A 136 -14.94 -16.60 -2.78
CA TRP A 136 -15.95 -16.33 -3.80
C TRP A 136 -17.32 -16.68 -3.23
N GLN A 137 -18.20 -15.70 -3.06
CA GLN A 137 -19.58 -15.98 -2.66
C GLN A 137 -20.27 -16.74 -3.82
N THR A 138 -20.72 -17.96 -3.53
CA THR A 138 -21.53 -18.81 -4.42
C THR A 138 -22.99 -18.42 -4.35
#